data_AF-A0A078AZP4-F1
#
_entry.id   AF-A0A078AZP4-F1
#
_cell.length_a   1.000
_cell.length_b   1.000
_cell.length_c   1.000
_cell.angle_alpha   90.00
_cell.angle_beta   90.00
_cell.angle_gamma   90.00
#
_symmetry.space_group_name_H-M   'P 1'
#
loop_
_entity.id
_entity.type
_entity.pdbx_description
1 polymer ?
#
loop_
_entity_poly.entity_id
_entity_poly.type
_entity_poly.pdbx_seq_one_letter_code
_entity_poly.pdbx_strand_id
1 'polypeptide(L)'
;MVDKVTISDTEIEAYQCSICYQIAESPVKLSTCGHIFCFNCINKVDQVAKENKKGNLLCKCGKSVKLWKLNSHQEECKSYKGEVEQAIKSTLIDPSQVKQTVNRQTFNCPLCSEKNLERKGLLAHMKKYHRNKSGICPICVVQAYGDPNYVSQNLSKHIEMRHQYDLDTYTDFNMDDEAILQQVLMQSMGIDVNMQ
;
A
#
# COMPACT_ATOMS: atom_id res chain seq x y z
N MET A 1 -37.03 0.97 -17.63
CA MET A 1 -35.83 1.84 -17.77
C MET A 1 -35.04 1.64 -16.49
N VAL A 2 -33.84 1.07 -16.58
CA VAL A 2 -32.97 0.91 -15.40
C VAL A 2 -32.01 2.08 -15.44
N ASP A 3 -32.27 3.08 -14.60
CA ASP A 3 -31.40 4.24 -14.53
C ASP A 3 -30.05 3.81 -13.97
N LYS A 4 -28.97 4.16 -14.68
CA LYS A 4 -27.62 3.99 -14.16
C LYS A 4 -27.44 4.96 -13.01
N VAL A 5 -27.50 4.44 -11.78
CA VAL A 5 -27.08 5.18 -10.59
C VAL A 5 -25.58 5.41 -10.71
N THR A 6 -25.19 6.67 -10.85
CA THR A 6 -23.77 7.07 -10.82
C THR A 6 -23.45 7.39 -9.37
N ILE A 7 -22.90 6.42 -8.64
CA ILE A 7 -22.45 6.61 -7.25
C ILE A 7 -21.23 7.54 -7.30
N SER A 8 -21.22 8.60 -6.49
CA SER A 8 -20.11 9.54 -6.43
C SER A 8 -18.86 8.90 -5.82
N ASP A 9 -17.66 9.33 -6.23
CA ASP A 9 -16.40 8.78 -5.71
C ASP A 9 -16.30 8.92 -4.17
N THR A 10 -16.89 9.99 -3.61
CA THR A 10 -17.00 10.26 -2.17
C THR A 10 -17.87 9.24 -1.43
N GLU A 11 -18.93 8.73 -2.05
CA GLU A 11 -19.77 7.67 -1.47
C GLU A 11 -19.06 6.31 -1.48
N ILE A 12 -18.14 6.08 -2.42
CA ILE A 12 -17.35 4.84 -2.50
C ILE A 12 -16.30 4.79 -1.39
N GLU A 13 -15.63 5.92 -1.10
CA GLU A 13 -14.67 6.02 0.01
C GLU A 13 -15.32 5.78 1.37
N ALA A 14 -16.59 6.18 1.53
CA ALA A 14 -17.35 5.95 2.75
C ALA A 14 -17.55 4.46 3.08
N TYR A 15 -17.40 3.54 2.12
CA TYR A 15 -17.48 2.09 2.35
C TYR A 15 -16.13 1.40 2.22
N GLN A 16 -15.02 2.12 2.30
CA GLN A 16 -13.71 1.52 2.24
C GLN A 16 -13.37 0.75 3.52
N CYS A 17 -13.00 -0.52 3.38
CA CYS A 17 -12.49 -1.31 4.49
C CYS A 17 -11.10 -0.80 4.90
N SER A 18 -10.93 -0.42 6.17
CA SER A 18 -9.66 0.09 6.70
C SER A 18 -8.57 -0.98 6.90
N ILE A 19 -8.84 -2.25 6.57
CA ILE A 19 -7.84 -3.36 6.63
C ILE A 19 -7.34 -3.71 5.23
N CYS A 20 -8.24 -4.06 4.31
CA CYS A 20 -7.84 -4.46 2.96
C CYS A 20 -7.75 -3.28 1.98
N TYR A 21 -8.31 -2.12 2.34
CA TYR A 21 -8.38 -0.91 1.50
C TYR A 21 -9.13 -1.15 0.19
N GLN A 22 -10.14 -2.01 0.23
CA GLN A 22 -11.11 -2.23 -0.84
C GLN A 22 -12.50 -1.76 -0.41
N ILE A 23 -13.45 -1.72 -1.35
CA ILE A 23 -14.87 -1.56 -1.01
C ILE A 23 -15.26 -2.73 -0.09
N ALA A 24 -15.84 -2.41 1.07
CA ALA A 24 -16.09 -3.37 2.12
C ALA A 24 -17.17 -4.39 1.72
N GLU A 25 -16.79 -5.66 1.68
CA GLU A 25 -17.72 -6.77 1.52
C GLU A 25 -18.37 -7.10 2.87
N SER A 26 -19.71 -7.10 2.92
CA SER A 26 -20.48 -7.22 4.17
C SER A 26 -19.97 -6.24 5.25
N PRO A 27 -20.20 -4.93 5.05
CA PRO A 27 -19.55 -3.89 5.85
C PRO A 27 -19.95 -3.96 7.32
N VAL A 28 -18.95 -3.92 8.19
CA VAL A 28 -19.08 -3.77 9.64
C VAL A 28 -18.55 -2.39 10.01
N LYS A 29 -19.41 -1.54 10.60
CA LYS A 29 -19.02 -0.22 11.12
C LYS A 29 -18.86 -0.29 12.63
N LEU A 30 -17.71 0.09 13.15
CA LEU A 30 -17.50 0.18 14.60
C LEU A 30 -18.23 1.40 15.16
N SER A 31 -19.09 1.17 16.15
CA SER A 31 -19.90 2.24 16.77
C SER A 31 -19.08 3.29 17.52
N THR A 32 -17.90 2.93 18.03
CA THR A 32 -17.06 3.81 18.86
C THR A 32 -16.22 4.81 18.06
N CYS A 33 -15.77 4.41 16.87
CA CYS A 33 -14.81 5.19 16.08
C CYS A 33 -15.22 5.35 14.60
N GLY A 34 -16.34 4.77 14.19
CA GLY A 34 -16.91 4.95 12.85
C GLY A 34 -16.19 4.22 11.72
N HIS A 35 -15.05 3.57 11.97
CA HIS A 35 -14.30 2.83 10.97
C HIS A 35 -15.11 1.66 10.39
N ILE A 36 -14.92 1.42 9.08
CA ILE A 36 -15.63 0.39 8.32
C ILE A 36 -14.66 -0.70 7.89
N PHE A 37 -15.11 -1.95 7.95
CA PHE A 37 -14.32 -3.13 7.63
C PHE A 37 -15.15 -4.15 6.86
N CYS A 38 -14.51 -5.01 6.06
CA CYS A 38 -15.16 -6.26 5.64
C CYS A 38 -15.37 -7.16 6.87
N PHE A 39 -16.50 -7.87 6.94
CA PHE A 39 -16.78 -8.84 8.01
C PHE A 39 -15.63 -9.84 8.20
N ASN A 40 -15.11 -10.40 7.10
CA ASN A 40 -14.01 -11.36 7.15
C ASN A 40 -12.68 -10.73 7.59
N CYS A 41 -12.42 -9.48 7.23
CA CYS A 41 -11.20 -8.79 7.63
C CYS A 41 -11.16 -8.53 9.13
N ILE A 42 -12.25 -8.00 9.71
CA ILE A 42 -12.28 -7.70 11.14
C ILE A 42 -12.28 -8.97 12.00
N ASN A 43 -12.96 -10.04 11.57
CA ASN A 43 -12.96 -11.32 12.30
C ASN A 43 -11.58 -11.98 12.33
N LYS A 44 -10.83 -11.92 11.22
CA LYS A 44 -9.43 -12.41 11.20
C LYS A 44 -8.57 -11.64 12.20
N VAL A 45 -8.71 -10.32 12.27
CA VAL A 45 -7.98 -9.49 13.24
C VAL A 45 -8.38 -9.83 14.67
N ASP A 46 -9.66 -10.01 14.96
CA ASP A 46 -10.14 -10.41 16.30
C ASP A 46 -9.60 -11.79 16.72
N GLN A 47 -9.56 -12.76 15.79
CA GLN A 47 -8.96 -14.06 16.05
C GLN A 47 -7.47 -13.94 16.39
N VAL A 48 -6.69 -13.23 15.58
CA VAL A 48 -5.25 -13.00 15.84
C VAL A 48 -5.04 -12.26 17.16
N ALA A 49 -5.90 -11.29 17.49
CA ALA A 49 -5.83 -10.57 18.76
C ALA A 49 -6.06 -11.51 19.96
N LYS A 50 -6.99 -12.47 19.86
CA LYS A 50 -7.24 -13.49 20.89
C LYS A 50 -6.05 -14.44 21.06
N GLU A 51 -5.41 -14.83 19.97
CA GLU A 51 -4.21 -15.68 19.99
C GLU A 51 -3.01 -14.93 20.60
N ASN A 52 -2.80 -13.68 20.21
CA ASN A 52 -1.72 -12.82 20.72
C ASN A 52 -1.80 -12.57 22.25
N LYS A 53 -2.99 -12.64 22.86
CA LYS A 53 -3.12 -12.56 24.32
C LYS A 53 -2.45 -13.72 25.06
N LYS A 54 -2.31 -14.88 24.41
CA LYS A 54 -1.74 -16.09 25.00
C LYS A 54 -0.25 -16.25 24.69
N GLY A 55 0.21 -15.76 23.53
CA GLY A 55 1.59 -15.94 23.09
C GLY A 55 2.62 -15.08 23.83
N ASN A 56 3.83 -15.64 23.96
CA ASN A 56 5.02 -14.94 24.42
C ASN A 56 6.05 -14.95 23.29
N LEU A 57 6.85 -13.90 23.21
CA LEU A 57 8.01 -13.80 22.33
C LEU A 57 9.28 -13.70 23.19
N LEU A 58 10.30 -14.49 22.86
CA LEU A 58 11.62 -14.33 23.46
C LEU A 58 12.37 -13.22 22.71
N CYS A 59 12.60 -12.09 23.37
CA CYS A 59 13.47 -11.05 22.84
C CYS A 59 14.93 -11.50 22.92
N LYS A 60 15.78 -11.05 21.98
CA LYS A 60 17.23 -11.29 22.00
C LYS A 60 17.95 -10.72 23.23
N CYS A 61 17.33 -9.80 23.98
CA CYS A 61 17.81 -9.42 25.31
C CYS A 61 17.65 -10.54 26.37
N GLY A 62 17.05 -11.68 26.02
CA GLY A 62 16.79 -12.83 26.89
C GLY A 62 15.44 -12.80 27.61
N LYS A 63 14.69 -11.69 27.52
CA LYS A 63 13.38 -11.57 28.19
C LYS A 63 12.27 -12.23 27.38
N SER A 64 11.47 -13.07 28.04
CA SER A 64 10.19 -13.56 27.50
C SER A 64 9.11 -12.52 27.76
N VAL A 65 8.58 -11.92 26.70
CA VAL A 65 7.62 -10.82 26.75
C VAL A 65 6.29 -11.27 26.13
N LYS A 66 5.17 -10.93 26.76
CA LYS A 66 3.84 -11.14 26.17
C LYS A 66 3.77 -10.41 24.82
N LEU A 67 3.26 -11.06 23.77
CA LEU A 67 3.18 -10.46 22.42
C LEU A 67 2.54 -9.07 22.42
N TRP A 68 1.44 -8.90 23.15
CA TRP A 68 0.74 -7.61 23.24
C TRP A 68 1.51 -6.51 24.00
N LYS A 69 2.52 -6.86 24.81
CA LYS A 69 3.41 -5.90 25.51
C LYS A 69 4.74 -5.68 24.79
N LEU A 70 4.94 -6.28 23.61
CA LEU A 70 6.22 -6.23 22.92
C LEU A 70 6.60 -4.79 22.53
N ASN A 71 5.66 -3.99 22.03
CA ASN A 71 5.92 -2.62 21.62
C ASN A 71 6.48 -1.78 22.78
N SER A 72 5.82 -1.83 23.95
CA SER A 72 6.31 -1.15 25.16
C SER A 72 7.68 -1.65 25.61
N HIS A 73 7.95 -2.96 25.48
CA HIS A 73 9.28 -3.49 25.76
C HIS A 73 10.34 -2.93 24.79
N GLN A 74 10.03 -2.86 23.50
CA GLN A 74 10.94 -2.39 22.46
C GLN A 74 11.36 -0.92 22.65
N GLU A 75 10.47 -0.08 23.18
CA GLU A 75 10.76 1.33 23.48
C GLU A 75 11.88 1.50 24.52
N GLU A 76 12.06 0.52 25.42
CA GLU A 76 13.07 0.56 26.50
C GLU A 76 14.22 -0.45 26.29
N CYS A 77 14.10 -1.36 25.31
CA CYS A 77 15.04 -2.45 25.11
C CYS A 77 16.29 -2.02 24.32
N LYS A 78 17.43 -1.94 25.01
CA LYS A 78 18.74 -1.60 24.39
C LYS A 78 19.15 -2.58 23.29
N SER A 79 18.92 -3.88 23.47
CA SER A 79 19.23 -4.90 22.45
C SER A 79 18.48 -4.64 21.16
N TYR A 80 17.16 -4.41 21.27
CA TYR A 80 16.32 -4.12 20.11
C TYR A 80 16.74 -2.83 19.40
N LYS A 81 16.97 -1.74 20.16
CA LYS A 81 17.44 -0.47 19.58
C LYS A 81 18.77 -0.62 18.84
N GLY A 82 19.73 -1.34 19.42
CA GLY A 82 21.02 -1.60 18.78
C GLY A 82 20.90 -2.40 17.48
N GLU A 83 20.00 -3.39 17.43
CA GLU A 83 19.73 -4.16 16.21
C GLU A 83 19.11 -3.31 15.10
N VAL A 84 18.13 -2.46 15.46
CA VAL A 84 17.51 -1.53 14.51
C VAL A 84 18.54 -0.55 13.97
N GLU A 85 19.39 0.02 14.83
CA GLU A 85 20.45 0.95 14.41
C GLU A 85 21.48 0.28 13.49
N GLN A 86 21.87 -0.96 13.80
CA GLN A 86 22.78 -1.73 12.94
C GLN A 86 22.14 -2.03 11.58
N ALA A 87 20.87 -2.42 11.56
CA ALA A 87 20.13 -2.69 10.33
C ALA A 87 19.99 -1.42 9.47
N ILE A 88 19.71 -0.27 10.08
CA ILE A 88 19.67 1.02 9.38
C ILE A 88 21.05 1.29 8.74
N LYS A 89 22.13 1.20 9.51
CA LYS A 89 23.50 1.41 9.01
C LYS A 89 23.85 0.50 7.84
N SER A 90 23.42 -0.76 7.85
CA SER A 90 23.69 -1.68 6.73
C SER A 90 22.84 -1.43 5.48
N THR A 91 21.76 -0.66 5.60
CA THR A 91 20.90 -0.25 4.48
C THR A 91 21.23 1.13 3.91
N LEU A 92 22.06 1.92 4.60
CA LEU A 92 22.53 3.19 4.08
C LEU A 92 23.50 2.93 2.91
N ILE A 93 23.07 3.30 1.71
CA ILE A 93 23.89 3.24 0.50
C ILE A 93 24.37 4.66 0.21
N ASP A 94 25.63 4.80 -0.19
CA ASP A 94 26.16 6.07 -0.69
C ASP A 94 25.39 6.48 -1.96
N PRO A 95 24.79 7.68 -2.02
CA PRO A 95 24.02 8.12 -3.18
C PRO A 95 24.79 8.00 -4.50
N SER A 96 26.12 8.16 -4.45
CA SER A 96 27.02 8.07 -5.61
C SER A 96 27.15 6.65 -6.18
N GLN A 97 26.76 5.62 -5.42
CA GLN A 97 26.81 4.21 -5.85
C GLN A 97 25.48 3.68 -6.38
N VAL A 98 24.42 4.48 -6.31
CA VAL A 98 23.13 4.12 -6.89
C VAL A 98 23.21 4.35 -8.40
N LYS A 99 23.52 3.29 -9.17
CA LYS A 99 23.29 3.30 -10.62
C LYS A 99 21.78 3.46 -10.84
N GLN A 100 21.34 4.66 -11.20
CA GLN A 100 19.97 4.93 -11.63
C GLN A 100 19.65 4.08 -12.86
N THR A 101 19.11 2.89 -12.63
CA THR A 101 18.31 2.21 -13.64
C THR A 101 16.89 2.69 -13.41
N VAL A 102 16.40 3.58 -14.28
CA VAL A 102 14.99 3.94 -14.32
C VAL A 102 14.22 2.63 -14.53
N ASN A 103 13.68 2.07 -13.45
CA ASN A 103 13.01 0.78 -13.50
C ASN A 103 11.58 1.00 -13.97
N ARG A 104 11.42 1.34 -15.25
CA ARG A 104 10.11 1.33 -15.93
C ARG A 104 9.64 -0.11 -16.08
N GLN A 105 9.25 -0.73 -14.97
CA GLN A 105 8.60 -2.03 -14.99
C GLN A 105 7.31 -1.87 -15.79
N THR A 106 7.23 -2.57 -16.90
CA THR A 106 6.02 -2.70 -17.68
C THR A 106 5.29 -3.98 -17.25
N PHE A 107 3.97 -3.91 -17.25
CA PHE A 107 3.09 -4.97 -16.78
C PHE A 107 2.19 -5.45 -17.91
N ASN A 108 1.83 -6.73 -17.86
CA ASN A 108 0.83 -7.29 -18.76
C ASN A 108 -0.55 -7.23 -18.10
N CYS A 109 -1.59 -7.02 -18.91
CA CYS A 109 -2.96 -7.12 -18.42
C CYS A 109 -3.27 -8.57 -18.03
N PRO A 110 -3.81 -8.83 -16.82
CA PRO A 110 -4.17 -10.19 -16.41
C PRO A 110 -5.50 -10.69 -17.00
N LEU A 111 -6.25 -9.82 -17.69
CA LEU A 111 -7.60 -10.09 -18.19
C LEU A 111 -7.71 -10.09 -19.72
N CYS A 112 -6.70 -9.59 -20.43
CA CYS A 112 -6.66 -9.57 -21.90
C CYS A 112 -5.23 -9.64 -22.41
N SER A 113 -5.06 -9.62 -23.73
CA SER A 113 -3.75 -9.79 -24.37
C SER A 113 -2.89 -8.52 -24.41
N GLU A 114 -3.33 -7.42 -23.80
CA GLU A 114 -2.57 -6.16 -23.75
C GLU A 114 -1.31 -6.30 -22.88
N LYS A 115 -0.17 -5.80 -23.36
CA LYS A 115 1.16 -5.97 -22.76
C LYS A 115 1.91 -4.66 -22.67
N ASN A 116 3.01 -4.66 -21.93
CA ASN A 116 3.94 -3.53 -21.81
C ASN A 116 3.29 -2.25 -21.25
N LEU A 117 2.32 -2.40 -20.35
CA LEU A 117 1.63 -1.28 -19.71
C LEU A 117 2.42 -0.78 -18.52
N GLU A 118 2.85 0.48 -18.55
CA GLU A 118 3.39 1.16 -17.38
C GLU A 118 2.32 1.26 -16.28
N ARG A 119 2.70 1.46 -15.01
CA ARG A 119 1.76 1.48 -13.87
C ARG A 119 0.53 2.39 -14.10
N LYS A 120 0.75 3.63 -14.53
CA LYS A 120 -0.34 4.58 -14.88
C LYS A 120 -1.16 4.09 -16.10
N GLY A 121 -0.47 3.55 -17.11
CA GLY A 121 -1.10 2.98 -18.31
C GLY A 121 -1.97 1.76 -17.99
N LEU A 122 -1.53 0.88 -17.08
CA LEU A 122 -2.27 -0.28 -16.61
C LEU A 122 -3.55 0.15 -15.89
N LEU A 123 -3.47 1.17 -15.02
CA LEU A 123 -4.64 1.71 -14.35
C LEU A 123 -5.66 2.29 -15.35
N ALA A 124 -5.19 3.11 -16.29
CA ALA A 124 -6.04 3.70 -17.32
C ALA A 124 -6.70 2.63 -18.20
N HIS A 125 -5.94 1.62 -18.62
CA HIS A 125 -6.43 0.48 -19.37
C HIS A 125 -7.50 -0.31 -18.58
N MET A 126 -7.23 -0.63 -17.32
CA MET A 126 -8.19 -1.32 -16.43
C MET A 126 -9.48 -0.52 -16.24
N LYS A 127 -9.39 0.79 -15.98
CA LYS A 127 -10.55 1.67 -15.85
C LYS A 127 -11.36 1.80 -17.16
N LYS A 128 -10.71 1.64 -18.32
CA LYS A 128 -11.40 1.76 -19.62
C LYS A 128 -12.05 0.46 -20.06
N TYR A 129 -11.36 -0.67 -19.97
CA TYR A 129 -11.78 -1.93 -20.58
C TYR A 129 -12.24 -3.00 -19.57
N HIS A 130 -11.86 -2.88 -18.29
CA HIS A 130 -12.07 -3.93 -17.28
C HIS A 130 -12.62 -3.38 -15.94
N ARG A 131 -13.56 -2.45 -16.00
CA ARG A 131 -14.19 -1.87 -14.79
C ARG A 131 -14.79 -2.97 -13.90
N ASN A 132 -14.49 -2.88 -12.60
CA ASN A 132 -15.02 -3.78 -11.57
C ASN A 132 -14.75 -5.27 -11.83
N LYS A 133 -13.68 -5.59 -12.58
CA LYS A 133 -13.25 -6.98 -12.77
C LYS A 133 -12.28 -7.40 -11.68
N SER A 134 -12.43 -8.64 -11.24
CA SER A 134 -11.53 -9.27 -10.29
C SER A 134 -10.31 -9.85 -11.00
N GLY A 135 -9.16 -9.84 -10.32
CA GLY A 135 -7.92 -10.37 -10.88
C GLY A 135 -6.74 -10.19 -9.93
N ILE A 136 -5.66 -10.93 -10.23
CA ILE A 136 -4.39 -10.78 -9.53
C ILE A 136 -3.72 -9.49 -10.00
N CYS A 137 -3.22 -8.68 -9.06
CA CYS A 137 -2.50 -7.46 -9.42
C CYS A 137 -1.06 -7.79 -9.84
N PRO A 138 -0.66 -7.53 -11.10
CA PRO A 138 0.69 -7.84 -11.57
C PRO A 138 1.75 -6.98 -10.87
N ILE A 139 1.36 -5.82 -10.31
CA ILE A 139 2.26 -4.96 -9.52
C ILE A 139 2.52 -5.58 -8.15
N CYS A 140 1.49 -6.08 -7.45
CA CYS A 140 1.69 -6.77 -6.17
C CYS A 140 2.58 -8.00 -6.32
N VAL A 141 2.38 -8.80 -7.38
CA VAL A 141 3.14 -10.04 -7.61
C VAL A 141 4.65 -9.80 -7.63
N VAL A 142 5.11 -8.64 -8.15
CA VAL A 142 6.54 -8.33 -8.24
C VAL A 142 7.10 -7.69 -6.97
N GLN A 143 6.26 -7.38 -5.96
CA GLN A 143 6.74 -6.84 -4.68
C GLN A 143 7.35 -7.96 -3.83
N ALA A 144 8.42 -7.64 -3.08
CA ALA A 144 9.11 -8.61 -2.21
C ALA A 144 8.20 -9.28 -1.17
N TYR A 145 7.10 -8.63 -0.80
CA TYR A 145 6.09 -9.12 0.16
C TYR A 145 4.72 -9.35 -0.50
N GLY A 146 4.67 -9.43 -1.83
CA GLY A 146 3.44 -9.68 -2.58
C GLY A 146 2.99 -11.13 -2.49
N ASP A 147 1.69 -11.37 -2.39
CA ASP A 147 1.10 -12.71 -2.52
C ASP A 147 0.67 -12.96 -3.98
N PRO A 148 1.30 -13.90 -4.70
CA PRO A 148 0.94 -14.22 -6.08
C PRO A 148 -0.47 -14.77 -6.26
N ASN A 149 -1.08 -15.29 -5.20
CA ASN A 149 -2.42 -15.87 -5.23
C ASN A 149 -3.51 -14.88 -4.80
N TYR A 150 -3.13 -13.65 -4.44
CA TYR A 150 -4.09 -12.66 -4.01
C TYR A 150 -4.91 -12.14 -5.20
N VAL A 151 -6.20 -12.51 -5.22
CA VAL A 151 -7.17 -12.02 -6.20
C VAL A 151 -7.91 -10.82 -5.62
N SER A 152 -7.67 -9.65 -6.21
CA SER A 152 -8.46 -8.46 -5.89
C SER A 152 -9.85 -8.59 -6.52
N GLN A 153 -10.92 -8.24 -5.80
CA GLN A 153 -12.28 -8.24 -6.34
C GLN A 153 -12.50 -7.12 -7.37
N ASN A 154 -11.81 -5.98 -7.20
CA ASN A 154 -11.83 -4.86 -8.12
C ASN A 154 -10.39 -4.42 -8.42
N LEU A 155 -9.84 -4.96 -9.50
CA LEU A 155 -8.44 -4.73 -9.84
C LEU A 155 -8.17 -3.26 -10.19
N SER A 156 -9.07 -2.60 -10.91
CA SER A 156 -8.95 -1.16 -11.23
C SER A 156 -8.85 -0.29 -9.97
N LYS A 157 -9.75 -0.47 -9.00
CA LYS A 157 -9.75 0.32 -7.78
C LYS A 157 -8.58 -0.05 -6.86
N HIS A 158 -8.20 -1.32 -6.82
CA HIS A 158 -7.02 -1.76 -6.07
C HIS A 158 -5.74 -1.09 -6.60
N ILE A 159 -5.52 -1.09 -7.91
CA ILE A 159 -4.35 -0.42 -8.52
C ILE A 159 -4.41 1.08 -8.23
N GLU A 160 -5.59 1.70 -8.36
CA GLU A 160 -5.77 3.12 -8.04
C GLU A 160 -5.41 3.45 -6.59
N MET A 161 -5.84 2.65 -5.62
CA MET A 161 -5.65 2.97 -4.20
C MET A 161 -4.27 2.56 -3.68
N ARG A 162 -3.69 1.47 -4.19
CA ARG A 162 -2.43 0.89 -3.67
C ARG A 162 -1.22 1.24 -4.51
N HIS A 163 -1.43 1.60 -5.77
CA HIS A 163 -0.37 1.84 -6.75
C HIS A 163 -0.61 3.15 -7.51
N GLN A 164 -1.28 4.12 -6.87
CA GLN A 164 -1.44 5.48 -7.41
C GLN A 164 -0.09 6.16 -7.64
N TYR A 165 0.83 5.94 -6.71
CA TYR A 165 2.11 6.61 -6.64
C TYR A 165 3.19 5.70 -7.21
N ASP A 166 4.01 6.28 -8.07
CA ASP A 166 5.24 5.69 -8.57
C ASP A 166 6.39 6.50 -7.98
N LEU A 167 7.16 5.89 -7.07
CA LEU A 167 8.23 6.59 -6.36
C LEU A 167 9.21 7.22 -7.36
N ASP A 168 9.51 6.48 -8.42
CA ASP A 168 10.40 6.88 -9.52
C ASP A 168 9.91 8.13 -10.29
N THR A 169 8.65 8.53 -10.15
CA THR A 169 8.13 9.79 -10.73
C THR A 169 8.40 11.01 -9.84
N TYR A 170 8.61 10.82 -8.54
CA TYR A 170 8.69 11.91 -7.55
C TYR A 170 10.07 12.03 -6.89
N THR A 171 10.87 10.96 -6.89
CA THR A 171 12.25 11.01 -6.41
C THR A 171 13.19 11.31 -7.57
N ASP A 172 13.38 12.59 -7.88
CA ASP A 172 14.56 13.01 -8.63
C ASP A 172 15.74 13.11 -7.65
N PHE A 173 16.62 12.12 -7.68
CA PHE A 173 17.80 12.09 -6.82
C PHE A 173 18.82 13.21 -7.12
N ASN A 174 18.59 14.02 -8.15
CA ASN A 174 19.36 15.23 -8.44
C ASN A 174 18.77 16.49 -7.80
N MET A 175 17.60 16.40 -7.18
CA MET A 175 16.92 17.49 -6.50
C MET A 175 16.95 17.26 -4.99
N ASP A 176 17.06 18.35 -4.22
CA ASP A 176 16.92 18.26 -2.77
C ASP A 176 15.47 17.96 -2.36
N ASP A 177 15.29 17.36 -1.18
CA ASP A 177 13.98 16.93 -0.67
C ASP A 177 12.98 18.11 -0.56
N GLU A 178 13.47 19.33 -0.32
CA GLU A 178 12.65 20.54 -0.19
C GLU A 178 12.13 20.99 -1.57
N ALA A 179 12.97 20.94 -2.60
CA ALA A 179 12.62 21.23 -3.98
C ALA A 179 11.62 20.20 -4.54
N ILE A 180 11.81 18.92 -4.20
CA ILE A 180 10.84 17.85 -4.53
C ILE A 180 9.50 18.13 -3.86
N LEU A 181 9.51 18.42 -2.55
CA LEU A 181 8.30 18.72 -1.80
C LEU A 181 7.56 19.93 -2.38
N GLN A 182 8.28 21.02 -2.67
CA GLN A 182 7.72 22.22 -3.25
C GLN A 182 7.11 21.95 -4.62
N GLN A 183 7.76 21.17 -5.48
CA GLN A 183 7.24 20.77 -6.78
C GLN A 183 5.95 19.93 -6.65
N VAL A 184 5.91 18.96 -5.74
CA VAL A 184 4.72 18.14 -5.49
C VAL A 184 3.56 18.99 -4.98
N LEU A 185 3.83 19.95 -4.09
CA LEU A 185 2.83 20.89 -3.60
C LEU A 185 2.30 21.77 -4.74
N MET A 186 3.18 22.28 -5.61
CA MET A 186 2.79 23.08 -6.78
C MET A 186 1.91 22.29 -7.76
N GLN A 187 2.27 21.05 -8.06
CA GLN A 187 1.46 20.15 -8.89
C GLN A 187 0.10 19.84 -8.25
N SER A 188 0.06 19.67 -6.93
CA SER A 188 -1.18 19.47 -6.17
C SER A 188 -2.10 20.69 -6.22
N MET A 189 -1.53 21.89 -6.35
CA MET A 189 -2.25 23.15 -6.55
C MET A 189 -2.63 23.41 -8.03
N GLY A 190 -2.32 22.49 -8.95
CA GLY A 190 -2.64 22.62 -10.37
C GLY A 190 -1.72 23.58 -11.14
N ILE A 191 -0.54 23.88 -10.60
CA ILE A 191 0.47 24.72 -11.26
C ILE A 191 1.42 23.80 -12.04
N ASP A 192 1.35 23.83 -13.36
CA ASP A 192 2.24 23.06 -14.24
C ASP A 192 3.59 23.79 -14.37
N VAL A 193 4.63 23.22 -13.77
CA VAL A 193 6.01 23.78 -13.77
C VAL A 193 6.84 23.34 -14.98
N ASN A 194 6.30 22.52 -15.88
CA ASN A 194 6.97 22.06 -17.09
C ASN A 194 6.39 22.73 -18.35
N MET A 195 6.55 24.05 -18.46
CA MET A 195 6.42 24.75 -19.74
C MET A 195 7.78 25.35 -20.14
N GLN A 196 8.58 24.50 -20.79
CA GLN A 196 9.58 24.88 -21.78
C GLN A 196 9.17 24.31 -23.13
#